data_AF-A0A7T5JEN0-F1
#
_entry.id   AF-A0A7T5JEN0-F1
#
_cell.length_a   1.000
_cell.length_b   1.000
_cell.length_c   1.000
_cell.angle_alpha   90.00
_cell.angle_beta   90.00
_cell.angle_gamma   90.00
#
_symmetry.space_group_name_H-M   'P 1'
#
loop_
_entity.id
_entity.type
_entity.pdbx_description
1 polymer ?
#
loop_
_entity_poly.entity_id
_entity_poly.type
_entity_poly.pdbx_seq_one_letter_code
_entity_poly.pdbx_strand_id
1 'polypeptide(L)'
;MPDSTPFPDIALQPSSKADAGLAPLLLTVIELVRQLMEAQVIRRMEGGDLSDDDLDRASESLTKLEEQVVKLCDIFEVDPADLNIDLGEIGTLLPRAGHYYPGEVSQSPTILELLDRLLDTGVVVEGNVELGMAQLNLIHAKLRLVLTSKPI
;
A
#
# COMPACT_ATOMS: atom_id res chain seq x y z
N MET A 1 8.07 -16.72 -30.69
CA MET A 1 8.70 -16.40 -29.39
C MET A 1 8.12 -15.05 -28.98
N PRO A 2 7.27 -14.95 -27.95
CA PRO A 2 6.81 -13.65 -27.49
C PRO A 2 7.98 -12.95 -26.79
N ASP A 3 8.20 -11.71 -27.22
CA ASP A 3 9.23 -10.81 -26.73
C ASP A 3 8.94 -10.51 -25.24
N SER A 4 9.87 -10.89 -24.37
CA SER A 4 9.77 -10.66 -22.94
C SER A 4 10.35 -9.27 -22.67
N THR A 5 9.52 -8.24 -22.80
CA THR A 5 9.89 -6.90 -22.33
C THR A 5 10.31 -7.01 -20.86
N PRO A 6 11.53 -6.60 -20.49
CA PRO A 6 11.94 -6.65 -19.10
C PRO A 6 11.06 -5.66 -18.34
N PHE A 7 10.31 -6.16 -17.36
CA PHE A 7 9.69 -5.30 -16.36
C PHE A 7 10.82 -4.48 -15.72
N PRO A 8 10.62 -3.18 -15.47
CA PRO A 8 11.63 -2.38 -14.79
C PRO A 8 11.95 -3.04 -13.45
N ASP A 9 13.24 -3.30 -13.20
CA ASP A 9 13.73 -3.76 -11.89
C ASP A 9 13.45 -2.65 -10.88
N ILE A 10 12.32 -2.76 -10.18
CA ILE A 10 12.02 -1.92 -9.02
C ILE A 10 12.91 -2.43 -7.89
N ALA A 11 14.15 -1.93 -7.86
CA ALA A 11 15.07 -2.18 -6.76
C ALA A 11 14.55 -1.44 -5.51
N LEU A 12 13.67 -2.10 -4.76
CA LEU A 12 13.33 -1.70 -3.40
C LEU A 12 14.62 -1.76 -2.58
N GLN A 13 15.23 -0.59 -2.32
CA GLN A 13 16.38 -0.49 -1.42
C GLN A 13 15.83 -0.54 0.02
N PRO A 14 15.99 -1.63 0.77
CA PRO A 14 15.57 -1.64 2.16
C PRO A 14 16.37 -0.58 2.93
N SER A 15 15.68 0.27 3.69
CA SER A 15 16.33 1.20 4.61
C SER A 15 17.13 0.38 5.62
N SER A 16 18.44 0.63 5.69
CA SER A 16 19.36 -0.20 6.46
C SER A 16 19.23 0.06 7.96
N LYS A 17 18.30 -0.63 8.63
CA LYS A 17 18.42 -0.98 10.04
C LYS A 17 18.47 -2.50 10.13
N ALA A 18 19.68 -3.03 10.21
CA ALA A 18 19.97 -4.46 10.05
C ALA A 18 19.27 -5.39 11.05
N ASP A 19 18.76 -4.86 12.18
CA ASP A 19 18.11 -5.64 13.23
C ASP A 19 16.62 -5.92 12.98
N ALA A 20 15.94 -5.12 12.14
CA ALA A 20 14.49 -5.26 11.89
C ALA A 20 14.14 -6.20 10.71
N GLY A 21 15.13 -6.58 9.88
CA GLY A 21 14.94 -7.50 8.76
C GLY A 21 13.82 -7.07 7.79
N LEU A 22 12.86 -7.98 7.51
CA LEU A 22 11.71 -7.74 6.62
C LEU A 22 10.54 -6.99 7.29
N ALA A 23 10.63 -6.68 8.59
CA ALA A 23 9.54 -6.05 9.33
C ALA A 23 9.11 -4.70 8.74
N PRO A 24 10.02 -3.76 8.36
CA PRO A 24 9.63 -2.49 7.77
C PRO A 24 8.83 -2.69 6.48
N LEU A 25 9.27 -3.60 5.60
CA LEU A 25 8.58 -3.89 4.35
C LEU A 25 7.17 -4.43 4.58
N LEU A 26 7.01 -5.37 5.51
CA LEU A 26 5.69 -5.92 5.85
C LEU A 26 4.77 -4.84 6.44
N LEU A 27 5.29 -4.02 7.35
CA LEU A 27 4.54 -2.91 7.96
C LEU A 27 4.13 -1.87 6.92
N THR A 28 5.00 -1.56 5.95
CA THR A 28 4.66 -0.72 4.80
C THR A 28 3.52 -1.30 3.98
N VAL A 29 3.54 -2.61 3.68
CA VAL A 29 2.45 -3.26 2.92
C VAL A 29 1.14 -3.24 3.70
N ILE A 30 1.19 -3.51 5.01
CA ILE A 30 0.01 -3.44 5.88
C ILE A 30 -0.56 -2.02 5.90
N GLU A 31 0.30 -1.00 6.01
CA GLU A 31 -0.11 0.40 6.03
C GLU A 31 -0.72 0.86 4.70
N LEU A 32 -0.15 0.44 3.57
CA LEU A 32 -0.72 0.67 2.25
C LEU A 32 -2.14 0.08 2.14
N VAL A 33 -2.33 -1.16 2.61
CA VAL A 33 -3.66 -1.80 2.61
C VAL A 33 -4.63 -1.09 3.54
N ARG A 34 -4.19 -0.69 4.75
CA ARG A 34 -5.02 0.06 5.71
C ARG A 34 -5.56 1.36 5.10
N GLN A 35 -4.69 2.16 4.49
CA GLN A 35 -5.09 3.43 3.87
C GLN A 35 -5.96 3.22 2.61
N LEU A 36 -5.72 2.17 1.83
CA LEU A 36 -6.63 1.81 0.72
C LEU A 36 -8.03 1.42 1.22
N MET A 37 -8.12 0.69 2.33
CA MET A 37 -9.41 0.37 2.95
C MET A 37 -10.12 1.63 3.43
N GLU A 38 -9.39 2.58 4.02
CA GLU A 38 -9.91 3.89 4.45
C GLU A 38 -10.47 4.69 3.26
N ALA A 39 -9.72 4.76 2.16
CA ALA A 39 -10.17 5.37 0.91
C ALA A 39 -11.50 4.80 0.42
N GLN A 40 -11.62 3.46 0.46
CA GLN A 40 -12.83 2.76 0.04
C GLN A 40 -14.02 2.98 0.97
N VAL A 41 -13.78 3.18 2.27
CA VAL A 41 -14.84 3.55 3.24
C VAL A 41 -15.37 4.94 2.92
N ILE A 42 -14.48 5.93 2.70
CA ILE A 42 -14.87 7.30 2.34
C ILE A 42 -15.71 7.30 1.05
N ARG A 43 -15.27 6.58 0.01
CA ARG A 43 -16.02 6.50 -1.25
C ARG A 43 -17.42 5.91 -1.08
N ARG A 44 -17.57 4.83 -0.31
CA ARG A 44 -18.88 4.21 -0.07
C ARG A 44 -19.79 5.09 0.79
N MET A 45 -19.22 5.84 1.72
CA MET A 45 -19.94 6.85 2.49
C MET A 45 -20.49 7.94 1.57
N GLU A 46 -19.67 8.48 0.66
CA GLU A 46 -20.11 9.50 -0.30
C GLU A 46 -21.11 8.98 -1.33
N GLY A 47 -20.98 7.72 -1.74
CA GLY A 47 -21.93 7.03 -2.63
C GLY A 47 -23.26 6.66 -1.97
N GLY A 48 -23.35 6.70 -0.64
CA GLY A 48 -24.53 6.24 0.11
C GLY A 48 -24.66 4.72 0.19
N ASP A 49 -23.60 3.98 -0.12
CA ASP A 49 -23.55 2.51 -0.12
C ASP A 49 -23.18 1.91 1.24
N LEU A 50 -22.94 2.77 2.23
CA LEU A 50 -22.58 2.38 3.59
C LEU A 50 -23.61 2.94 4.57
N SER A 51 -24.15 2.06 5.43
CA SER A 51 -25.01 2.50 6.52
C SER A 51 -24.19 3.22 7.60
N ASP A 52 -24.81 4.09 8.39
CA ASP A 52 -24.15 4.79 9.50
C ASP A 52 -23.49 3.79 10.48
N ASP A 53 -24.20 2.70 10.80
CA ASP A 53 -23.69 1.64 11.67
C ASP A 53 -22.45 0.93 11.07
N ASP A 54 -22.44 0.71 9.74
CA ASP A 54 -21.29 0.10 9.06
C ASP A 54 -20.11 1.07 8.94
N LEU A 55 -20.37 2.36 8.76
CA LEU A 55 -19.36 3.42 8.76
C LEU A 55 -18.65 3.51 10.11
N ASP A 56 -19.40 3.51 11.20
CA ASP A 56 -18.86 3.55 12.56
C ASP A 56 -18.00 2.32 12.85
N ARG A 57 -18.49 1.13 12.48
CA ARG A 57 -17.74 -0.13 12.64
C ARG A 57 -16.46 -0.16 11.80
N ALA A 58 -16.51 0.33 10.56
CA ALA A 58 -15.36 0.40 9.68
C ALA A 58 -14.31 1.37 10.24
N SER A 59 -14.74 2.56 10.68
CA SER A 59 -13.88 3.57 11.30
C SER A 59 -13.20 3.03 12.56
N GLU A 60 -13.96 2.40 13.47
CA GLU A 60 -13.39 1.80 14.70
C GLU A 60 -12.38 0.70 14.37
N SER A 61 -12.65 -0.13 13.37
CA SER A 61 -11.76 -1.22 12.96
C SER A 61 -10.46 -0.69 12.34
N LEU A 62 -10.53 0.36 11.53
CA LEU A 62 -9.36 1.00 10.92
C LEU A 62 -8.48 1.69 11.95
N THR A 63 -9.08 2.38 12.93
CA THR A 63 -8.34 2.98 14.06
C THR A 63 -7.61 1.91 14.87
N LYS A 64 -8.26 0.78 15.16
CA LYS A 64 -7.60 -0.35 15.87
C LYS A 64 -6.43 -0.92 15.07
N LEU A 65 -6.58 -1.03 13.74
CA LEU A 65 -5.49 -1.50 12.88
C LEU A 65 -4.32 -0.51 12.86
N GLU A 66 -4.59 0.79 12.78
CA GLU A 66 -3.57 1.84 12.88
C GLU A 66 -2.80 1.74 14.20
N GLU A 67 -3.50 1.63 15.33
CA GLU A 67 -2.86 1.45 16.64
C GLU A 67 -1.97 0.20 16.70
N GLN A 68 -2.38 -0.90 16.03
CA GLN A 68 -1.60 -2.12 15.95
C GLN A 68 -0.35 -1.93 15.10
N VAL A 69 -0.44 -1.22 13.97
CA VAL A 69 0.71 -0.88 13.13
C VAL A 69 1.72 -0.04 13.92
N VAL A 70 1.26 0.98 14.64
CA VAL A 70 2.12 1.83 15.48
C VAL A 70 2.82 0.99 16.56
N LYS A 71 2.09 0.13 17.28
CA LYS A 71 2.67 -0.77 18.30
C LYS A 71 3.72 -1.72 17.71
N LEU A 72 3.49 -2.23 16.50
CA LEU A 72 4.46 -3.09 15.83
C LEU A 72 5.69 -2.30 15.39
N CYS A 73 5.52 -1.06 14.92
CA CYS A 73 6.66 -0.17 14.62
C CYS A 73 7.55 0.03 15.84
N ASP A 74 6.96 0.28 17.02
CA ASP A 74 7.70 0.40 18.29
C ASP A 74 8.46 -0.89 18.64
N ILE A 75 7.82 -2.05 18.49
CA ILE A 75 8.42 -3.37 18.78
C ILE A 75 9.61 -3.66 17.86
N PHE A 76 9.53 -3.26 16.59
CA PHE A 76 10.56 -3.51 15.58
C PHE A 76 11.52 -2.33 15.39
N GLU A 77 11.45 -1.29 16.23
CA GLU A 77 12.27 -0.07 16.17
C GLU A 77 12.25 0.62 14.79
N VAL A 78 11.09 0.55 14.13
CA VAL A 78 10.82 1.17 12.82
C VAL A 78 10.21 2.55 13.05
N ASP A 79 10.76 3.58 12.40
CA ASP A 79 10.11 4.89 12.42
C ASP A 79 8.87 4.83 11.51
N PRO A 80 7.68 5.25 11.95
CA PRO A 80 6.51 5.33 11.08
C PRO A 80 6.75 6.12 9.78
N ALA A 81 7.66 7.10 9.79
CA ALA A 81 8.06 7.83 8.59
C ALA A 81 8.80 6.94 7.57
N ASP A 82 9.51 5.90 8.04
CA ASP A 82 10.22 4.93 7.21
C ASP A 82 9.25 3.98 6.48
N LEU A 83 7.98 3.92 6.88
CA LEU A 83 6.99 3.10 6.18
C LEU A 83 6.67 3.64 4.78
N ASN A 84 6.89 4.94 4.56
CA ASN A 84 6.67 5.55 3.25
C ASN A 84 7.90 5.41 2.37
N ILE A 85 7.96 4.32 1.58
CA ILE A 85 9.07 4.04 0.68
C ILE A 85 9.01 4.97 -0.55
N ASP A 86 10.16 5.54 -0.89
CA ASP A 86 10.40 6.24 -2.15
C ASP A 86 10.76 5.25 -3.26
N LEU A 87 10.00 5.27 -4.35
CA LEU A 87 10.18 4.42 -5.53
C LEU A 87 10.88 5.17 -6.67
N GLY A 88 11.50 6.32 -6.41
CA GLY A 88 12.20 7.12 -7.38
C GLY A 88 11.24 7.81 -8.35
N GLU A 89 11.34 7.51 -9.64
CA GLU A 89 10.54 8.17 -10.70
C GLU A 89 9.04 7.88 -10.61
N ILE A 90 8.65 6.80 -9.91
CA ILE A 90 7.26 6.41 -9.70
C ILE A 90 6.59 7.24 -8.59
N GLY A 91 7.37 7.89 -7.73
CA GLY A 91 6.89 8.63 -6.55
C GLY A 91 6.95 7.79 -5.27
N THR A 92 6.20 8.18 -4.25
CA THR A 92 6.17 7.49 -2.95
C THR A 92 5.03 6.47 -2.88
N LEU A 93 5.15 5.48 -2.00
CA LEU A 93 4.06 4.53 -1.77
C LEU A 93 2.82 5.20 -1.19
N LEU A 94 3.03 6.00 -0.14
CA LEU A 94 1.98 6.60 0.66
C LEU A 94 1.98 8.13 0.50
N PRO A 95 0.81 8.76 0.62
CA PRO A 95 0.68 10.20 0.79
C PRO A 95 1.30 10.65 2.12
N ARG A 96 1.57 11.95 2.25
CA ARG A 96 1.97 12.51 3.53
C ARG A 96 0.80 12.37 4.52
N ALA A 97 1.10 12.03 5.77
CA ALA A 97 0.09 11.84 6.81
C ALA A 97 -0.91 12.99 6.84
N GLY A 98 -2.21 12.67 6.75
CA GLY A 98 -3.31 13.63 6.79
C GLY A 98 -3.67 14.33 5.45
N HIS A 99 -3.09 13.92 4.32
CA HIS A 99 -3.28 14.59 3.02
C HIS A 99 -3.88 13.72 1.92
N TYR A 100 -4.72 12.74 2.27
CA TYR A 100 -5.35 11.90 1.27
C TYR A 100 -6.85 11.79 1.44
N TYR A 101 -7.55 12.30 0.45
CA TYR A 101 -8.97 12.14 0.25
C TYR A 101 -9.17 11.48 -1.13
N PRO A 102 -9.91 10.37 -1.21
CA PRO A 102 -10.08 9.65 -2.47
C PRO A 102 -10.72 10.54 -3.53
N GLY A 103 -10.24 10.42 -4.76
CA GLY A 103 -10.72 11.23 -5.89
C GLY A 103 -10.03 12.59 -6.06
N GLU A 104 -9.25 13.06 -5.08
CA GLU A 104 -8.41 14.25 -5.24
C GLU A 104 -7.12 13.92 -5.99
N VAL A 105 -6.64 14.89 -6.79
CA VAL A 105 -5.37 14.77 -7.52
C VAL A 105 -4.32 15.57 -6.78
N SER A 106 -3.32 14.88 -6.23
CA SER A 106 -2.17 15.53 -5.58
C SER A 106 -1.15 16.01 -6.63
N GLN A 107 -0.34 17.01 -6.26
CA GLN A 107 0.80 17.46 -7.07
C GLN A 107 1.96 16.45 -7.04
N SER A 108 1.95 15.51 -6.09
CA SER A 108 2.95 14.45 -5.95
C SER A 108 2.23 13.10 -6.02
N PRO A 109 2.25 12.41 -7.16
CA PRO A 109 1.51 11.16 -7.33
C PRO A 109 2.07 10.08 -6.41
N THR A 110 1.17 9.27 -5.85
CA THR A 110 1.51 8.15 -4.98
C THR A 110 0.97 6.84 -5.54
N ILE A 111 1.57 5.71 -5.15
CA ILE A 111 1.03 4.40 -5.52
C ILE A 111 -0.37 4.23 -4.96
N LEU A 112 -0.61 4.68 -3.73
CA LEU A 112 -1.94 4.64 -3.14
C LEU A 112 -2.99 5.37 -4.00
N GLU A 113 -2.69 6.59 -4.48
CA GLU A 113 -3.58 7.33 -5.39
C GLU A 113 -3.89 6.54 -6.67
N LEU A 114 -2.87 5.92 -7.27
CA LEU A 114 -3.04 5.10 -8.46
C LEU A 114 -3.94 3.89 -8.18
N LEU A 115 -3.65 3.17 -7.09
CA LEU A 115 -4.39 1.98 -6.69
C LEU A 115 -5.85 2.30 -6.37
N ASP A 116 -6.11 3.39 -5.66
CA ASP A 116 -7.47 3.87 -5.39
C ASP A 116 -8.23 4.19 -6.69
N ARG A 117 -7.63 4.92 -7.63
CA ARG A 117 -8.26 5.21 -8.93
C ARG A 117 -8.55 3.95 -9.74
N LEU A 118 -7.65 2.97 -9.71
CA LEU A 118 -7.85 1.69 -10.40
C LEU A 118 -9.01 0.90 -9.79
N LEU A 119 -9.12 0.87 -8.47
CA LEU A 119 -10.23 0.25 -7.75
C LEU A 119 -11.55 0.97 -8.06
N ASP A 120 -11.56 2.30 -8.08
CA ASP A 120 -12.74 3.10 -8.43
C ASP A 120 -13.25 2.82 -9.85
N THR A 121 -12.32 2.67 -10.80
CA THR A 121 -12.66 2.42 -12.21
C THR A 121 -13.10 0.97 -12.48
N GLY A 122 -12.92 0.06 -11.52
CA GLY A 122 -13.21 -1.38 -11.69
C GLY A 122 -12.21 -2.12 -12.58
N VAL A 123 -11.00 -1.58 -12.71
CA VAL A 123 -9.94 -2.18 -13.51
C VAL A 123 -9.31 -3.33 -12.72
N VAL A 124 -9.19 -4.48 -13.38
CA VAL A 124 -8.43 -5.61 -12.84
C VAL A 124 -6.99 -5.53 -13.32
N VAL A 125 -6.07 -5.38 -12.38
CA VAL A 125 -4.63 -5.41 -12.65
C VAL A 125 -4.05 -6.70 -12.08
N GLU A 126 -3.35 -7.46 -12.93
CA GLU A 126 -2.51 -8.58 -12.53
C GLU A 126 -1.04 -8.21 -12.71
N GLY A 127 -0.28 -8.24 -11.62
CA GLY A 127 1.15 -7.95 -11.61
C GLY A 127 1.94 -9.03 -10.88
N ASN A 128 3.20 -9.22 -11.27
CA ASN A 128 4.15 -10.06 -10.54
C ASN A 128 5.29 -9.19 -10.02
N VAL A 129 5.54 -9.25 -8.72
CA VAL A 129 6.71 -8.61 -8.09
C VAL A 129 7.65 -9.69 -7.58
N GLU A 130 8.92 -9.59 -7.93
CA GLU A 130 9.98 -10.46 -7.41
C GLU A 130 10.83 -9.69 -6.39
N LEU A 131 10.92 -10.18 -5.16
CA LEU A 131 11.85 -9.66 -4.16
C LEU A 131 13.03 -10.61 -4.00
N GLY A 132 14.24 -10.05 -4.05
CA GLY A 132 15.51 -10.76 -3.85
C GLY A 132 16.52 -9.92 -3.07
N MET A 133 17.53 -10.57 -2.49
CA MET A 133 18.63 -9.93 -1.75
C MET A 133 19.95 -10.07 -2.52
N ALA A 134 20.64 -8.94 -2.72
CA ALA A 134 22.02 -8.76 -3.24
C ALA A 134 22.75 -10.04 -3.73
N GLN A 135 22.62 -10.34 -5.02
CA GLN A 135 23.37 -11.37 -5.76
C GLN A 135 23.42 -12.80 -5.17
N LEU A 136 22.66 -13.10 -4.10
CA LEU A 136 22.58 -14.42 -3.50
C LEU A 136 21.14 -14.91 -3.61
N ASN A 137 20.94 -15.92 -4.45
CA ASN A 137 19.66 -16.56 -4.72
C ASN A 137 19.17 -17.39 -3.51
N LEU A 138 18.83 -16.75 -2.39
CA LEU A 138 18.38 -17.43 -1.17
C LEU A 138 16.86 -17.60 -1.14
N ILE A 139 16.10 -16.56 -1.53
CA ILE A 139 14.63 -16.55 -1.49
C ILE A 139 14.12 -15.71 -2.66
N HIS A 140 13.22 -16.28 -3.46
CA HIS A 140 12.45 -15.55 -4.47
C HIS A 140 11.00 -15.47 -3.97
N ALA A 141 10.54 -14.28 -3.64
CA ALA A 141 9.14 -14.06 -3.30
C ALA A 141 8.42 -13.51 -4.53
N LYS A 142 7.45 -14.27 -5.06
CA LYS A 142 6.59 -13.83 -6.15
C LYS A 142 5.26 -13.35 -5.56
N LEU A 143 5.03 -12.04 -5.57
CA LEU A 143 3.73 -11.48 -5.23
C LEU A 143 2.89 -11.36 -6.50
N ARG A 144 1.75 -12.04 -6.54
CA ARG A 144 0.70 -11.79 -7.51
C ARG A 144 -0.29 -10.81 -6.89
N LEU A 145 -0.35 -9.59 -7.41
CA LEU A 145 -1.37 -8.64 -7.01
C LEU A 145 -2.55 -8.79 -7.97
N VAL A 146 -3.73 -9.06 -7.42
CA VAL A 146 -5.00 -9.01 -8.14
C VAL A 146 -5.88 -8.00 -7.42
N LEU A 147 -6.15 -6.88 -8.08
CA LEU A 147 -7.05 -5.86 -7.57
C LEU A 147 -8.39 -6.01 -8.29
N THR A 148 -9.46 -6.14 -7.52
CA THR A 148 -10.83 -6.17 -8.05
C THR A 148 -11.65 -5.23 -7.20
N SER A 149 -12.42 -4.34 -7.81
CA SER A 149 -13.52 -3.73 -7.09
C SER A 149 -14.79 -4.52 -7.32
N LYS A 150 -15.63 -4.55 -6.29
CA LYS A 150 -17.03 -4.89 -6.49
C LYS A 150 -17.67 -3.62 -7.05
N PRO A 151 -18.26 -3.64 -8.26
CA PRO A 151 -18.97 -2.47 -8.74
C PRO A 151 -20.03 -2.09 -7.70
N ILE A 152 -20.11 -0.79 -7.43
CA ILE A 152 -21.22 -0.15 -6.72
C ILE A 152 -22.50 -0.40 -7.52
#